data_AF-A0A381VHR0-F1
#
_entry.id   AF-A0A381VHR0-F1
#
_cell.length_a   1.000
_cell.length_b   1.000
_cell.length_c   1.000
_cell.angle_alpha   90.00
_cell.angle_beta   90.00
_cell.angle_gamma   90.00
#
_symmetry.space_group_name_H-M   'P 1'
#
loop_
_entity.id
_entity.type
_entity.pdbx_description
1 polymer ?
#
loop_
_entity_poly.entity_id
_entity_poly.type
_entity_poly.pdbx_seq_one_letter_code
_entity_poly.pdbx_strand_id
1 'polypeptide(L)'
;MLKKVSVVALSIVITIMSWVSVSQAGEVNVYSYRKPTLIDPMFAAFTEQTGIKVNSVYAKKGMLEKLQSEGRNSPADLVFTVDIGRLSDIQNAGLTQSVSRSRFAADIPDNYMEPNGHWFGLTTRARIIVASKERVTPMAITTYEGLADPKWKGRICTRSGKHPYMVALTASMIAHHGLAGARSWLSG
;
A
#
# COMPACT_ATOMS: atom_id res chain seq x y z
N MET A 1 41.13 80.71 14.90
CA MET A 1 40.47 79.43 15.26
C MET A 1 39.59 78.98 14.10
N LEU A 2 40.09 78.14 13.20
CA LEU A 2 39.27 77.39 12.23
C LEU A 2 39.77 75.94 12.23
N LYS A 3 38.88 75.01 12.58
CA LYS A 3 39.16 73.58 12.72
C LYS A 3 39.11 72.90 11.34
N LYS A 4 40.13 72.07 11.08
CA LYS A 4 40.11 70.97 10.09
C LYS A 4 39.17 69.85 10.56
N VAL A 5 38.91 68.90 9.65
CA VAL A 5 38.43 67.49 9.81
C VAL A 5 37.17 67.28 8.97
N SER A 6 36.96 66.22 8.19
CA SER A 6 37.76 65.20 7.51
C SER A 6 36.75 64.51 6.60
N VAL A 7 37.14 64.19 5.37
CA VAL A 7 36.32 63.43 4.42
C VAL A 7 36.14 62.01 4.95
N VAL A 8 34.90 61.58 5.20
CA VAL A 8 34.56 60.18 5.47
C VAL A 8 33.91 59.61 4.22
N ALA A 9 34.67 58.80 3.49
CA ALA A 9 34.16 57.96 2.42
C ALA A 9 33.40 56.78 3.04
N LEU A 10 32.09 56.73 2.81
CA LEU A 10 31.22 55.64 3.28
C LEU A 10 31.15 54.56 2.19
N SER A 11 31.94 53.50 2.35
CA SER A 11 31.85 52.29 1.52
C SER A 11 30.57 51.52 1.86
N ILE A 12 29.58 51.56 0.98
CA ILE A 12 28.39 50.71 1.04
C ILE A 12 28.76 49.34 0.47
N VAL A 13 28.99 48.36 1.35
CA VAL A 13 29.09 46.95 0.96
C VAL A 13 27.67 46.40 0.83
N ILE A 14 27.19 46.24 -0.41
CA ILE A 14 25.94 45.55 -0.72
C ILE A 14 26.22 44.05 -0.60
N THR A 15 25.91 43.45 0.54
CA THR A 15 25.90 42.00 0.70
C THR A 15 24.66 41.45 0.02
N ILE A 16 24.79 41.01 -1.23
CA ILE A 16 23.78 40.21 -1.93
C ILE A 16 23.76 38.84 -1.25
N MET A 17 22.87 38.70 -0.27
CA MET A 17 22.58 37.41 0.36
C MET A 17 21.70 36.63 -0.61
N SER A 18 22.34 35.92 -1.54
CA SER A 18 21.69 34.98 -2.43
C SER A 18 20.99 33.92 -1.60
N TRP A 19 19.66 33.97 -1.53
CA TRP A 19 18.84 32.91 -1.00
C TRP A 19 18.96 31.71 -1.93
N VAL A 20 20.00 30.90 -1.72
CA VAL A 20 20.03 29.55 -2.27
C VAL A 20 18.94 28.80 -1.52
N SER A 21 17.78 28.67 -2.16
CA SER A 21 16.75 27.74 -1.73
C SER A 21 17.34 26.34 -1.91
N VAL A 22 18.02 25.85 -0.87
CA VAL A 22 18.31 24.43 -0.76
C VAL A 22 16.95 23.75 -0.68
N SER A 23 16.53 23.16 -1.80
CA SER A 23 15.41 22.21 -1.81
C SER A 23 15.81 21.09 -0.87
N GLN A 24 15.41 21.20 0.40
CA GLN A 24 15.60 20.14 1.38
C GLN A 24 14.66 19.01 0.97
N ALA A 25 15.19 18.08 0.18
CA ALA A 25 14.52 16.84 -0.16
C ALA A 25 13.98 16.20 1.13
N GLY A 26 12.66 16.16 1.25
CA GLY A 26 11.99 15.49 2.36
C GLY A 26 12.25 13.98 2.31
N GLU A 27 11.90 13.29 3.39
CA GLU A 27 11.83 11.83 3.40
C GLU A 27 10.41 11.37 3.71
N VAL A 28 10.09 10.14 3.30
CA VAL A 28 8.82 9.47 3.58
C VAL A 28 9.09 8.04 4.06
N ASN A 29 8.45 7.66 5.16
CA ASN A 29 8.61 6.37 5.82
C ASN A 29 7.47 5.43 5.45
N VAL A 30 7.79 4.34 4.75
CA VAL A 30 6.82 3.39 4.21
C VAL A 30 6.92 2.05 4.89
N TYR A 31 5.83 1.63 5.54
CA TYR A 31 5.68 0.33 6.15
C TYR A 31 5.02 -0.61 5.14
N SER A 32 5.70 -1.65 4.68
CA SER A 32 5.27 -2.43 3.52
C SER A 32 5.13 -3.92 3.80
N TYR A 33 3.97 -4.47 3.42
CA TYR A 33 3.74 -5.91 3.29
C TYR A 33 4.17 -6.47 1.93
N ARG A 34 4.56 -5.61 0.98
CA ARG A 34 5.06 -6.05 -0.32
C ARG A 34 6.45 -6.63 -0.17
N LYS A 35 6.82 -7.52 -1.10
CA LYS A 35 8.22 -7.97 -1.19
C LYS A 35 9.05 -6.81 -1.74
N PRO A 36 10.27 -6.57 -1.23
CA PRO A 36 11.15 -5.49 -1.69
C PRO A 36 11.30 -5.48 -3.22
N THR A 37 11.56 -6.66 -3.81
CA THR A 37 11.69 -6.84 -5.27
C THR A 37 10.48 -6.42 -6.12
N LEU A 38 9.31 -6.25 -5.51
CA LEU A 38 8.09 -5.83 -6.20
C LEU A 38 7.76 -4.34 -6.01
N ILE A 39 8.47 -3.62 -5.14
CA ILE A 39 8.14 -2.23 -4.79
C ILE A 39 9.34 -1.28 -4.78
N ASP A 40 10.54 -1.75 -4.45
CA ASP A 40 11.76 -0.93 -4.47
C ASP A 40 11.99 -0.21 -5.81
N PRO A 41 11.75 -0.82 -6.99
CA PRO A 41 11.89 -0.10 -8.26
C PRO A 41 10.94 1.10 -8.38
N MET A 42 9.75 1.04 -7.77
CA MET A 42 8.81 2.18 -7.77
C MET A 42 9.28 3.28 -6.82
N PHE A 43 9.83 2.92 -5.65
CA PHE A 43 10.40 3.88 -4.70
C PHE A 43 11.63 4.58 -5.27
N ALA A 44 12.48 3.84 -6.00
CA ALA A 44 13.63 4.41 -6.70
C ALA A 44 13.20 5.43 -7.75
N ALA A 45 12.24 5.08 -8.61
CA ALA A 45 11.72 5.99 -9.62
C ALA A 45 11.04 7.23 -9.01
N PHE A 46 10.28 7.07 -7.92
CA PHE A 46 9.70 8.19 -7.18
C PHE A 46 10.79 9.11 -6.61
N THR A 47 11.83 8.54 -6.00
CA THR A 47 12.95 9.31 -5.43
C THR A 47 13.70 10.06 -6.52
N GLU A 48 13.95 9.44 -7.68
CA GLU A 48 14.62 10.07 -8.83
C GLU A 48 13.82 11.25 -9.38
N GLN A 49 12.49 11.13 -9.47
CA GLN A 49 11.62 12.17 -10.02
C GLN A 49 11.38 13.35 -9.06
N THR A 50 11.33 13.09 -7.75
CA THR A 50 10.88 14.07 -6.76
C THR A 50 12.00 14.58 -5.86
N GLY A 51 13.13 13.86 -5.81
CA GLY A 51 14.18 14.04 -4.81
C GLY A 51 13.82 13.52 -3.42
N ILE A 52 12.58 13.08 -3.16
CA ILE A 52 12.13 12.65 -1.83
C ILE A 52 12.63 11.24 -1.54
N LYS A 53 13.38 11.08 -0.45
CA LYS A 53 13.92 9.78 -0.04
C LYS A 53 12.81 8.89 0.55
N VAL A 54 12.73 7.63 0.10
CA VAL A 54 11.83 6.63 0.71
C VAL A 54 12.61 5.75 1.69
N ASN A 55 12.27 5.81 2.97
CA ASN A 55 12.73 4.86 3.98
C ASN A 55 11.68 3.74 4.10
N SER A 56 12.07 2.46 4.00
CA SER A 56 11.10 1.36 4.01
C SER A 56 11.34 0.34 5.12
N VAL A 57 10.25 -0.13 5.74
CA VAL A 57 10.24 -1.22 6.73
C VAL A 57 9.35 -2.34 6.20
N TYR A 58 9.91 -3.53 6.06
CA TYR A 58 9.21 -4.68 5.49
C TYR A 58 8.75 -5.67 6.55
N ALA A 59 7.49 -6.12 6.46
CA ALA A 59 6.99 -7.19 7.33
C ALA A 59 6.07 -8.16 6.57
N LYS A 60 6.13 -9.45 6.92
CA LYS A 60 5.19 -10.46 6.40
C LYS A 60 3.87 -10.49 7.18
N LYS A 61 3.95 -10.19 8.48
CA LYS A 61 2.90 -10.19 9.52
C LYS A 61 3.32 -9.22 10.64
N GLY A 62 2.41 -8.82 11.52
CA GLY A 62 2.76 -8.03 12.71
C GLY A 62 2.75 -6.50 12.53
N MET A 63 2.43 -5.98 11.34
CA MET A 63 2.49 -4.52 11.11
C MET A 63 1.40 -3.77 11.88
N LEU A 64 0.20 -4.35 12.00
CA LEU A 64 -0.88 -3.74 12.77
C LEU A 64 -0.47 -3.57 14.23
N GLU A 65 0.02 -4.64 14.84
CA GLU A 65 0.48 -4.67 16.23
C GLU A 65 1.66 -3.70 16.43
N LYS A 66 2.57 -3.61 15.45
CA LYS A 66 3.67 -2.64 15.47
C LYS A 66 3.15 -1.20 15.44
N LEU A 67 2.25 -0.86 14.53
CA LEU A 67 1.66 0.48 14.44
C LEU A 67 0.90 0.85 15.72
N GLN A 68 0.13 -0.08 16.30
CA GLN A 68 -0.53 0.13 17.59
C GLN A 68 0.47 0.36 18.73
N SER A 69 1.53 -0.45 18.78
CA SER A 69 2.58 -0.33 19.81
C SER A 69 3.36 0.98 19.70
N GLU A 70 3.57 1.50 18.50
CA GLU A 70 4.24 2.77 18.28
C GLU A 70 3.32 3.96 18.58
N GLY A 71 2.02 3.81 18.29
CA GLY A 71 1.01 4.83 18.54
C GLY A 71 1.39 6.18 17.93
N ARG A 72 1.24 7.26 18.71
CA ARG A 72 1.58 8.63 18.29
C ARG A 72 3.05 8.83 17.92
N ASN A 73 3.93 7.91 18.32
CA ASN A 73 5.36 7.99 18.05
C ASN A 73 5.76 7.17 16.81
N SER A 74 4.80 6.58 16.08
CA SER A 74 5.11 5.84 14.87
C SER A 74 5.76 6.77 13.84
N PRO A 75 6.89 6.38 13.24
CA PRO A 75 7.47 7.14 12.14
C PRO A 75 6.75 6.86 10.83
N ALA A 76 5.77 5.96 10.77
CA ALA A 76 5.14 5.54 9.53
C ALA A 76 4.26 6.64 8.91
N ASP A 77 4.57 7.03 7.67
CA ASP A 77 3.76 7.96 6.88
C ASP A 77 2.75 7.19 6.01
N LEU A 78 3.17 6.07 5.44
CA LEU A 78 2.36 5.25 4.55
C LEU A 78 2.44 3.77 4.91
N VAL A 79 1.32 3.05 4.77
CA VAL A 79 1.28 1.60 4.92
C VAL A 79 0.85 0.94 3.63
N PHE A 80 1.76 0.16 3.03
CA PHE A 80 1.53 -0.53 1.77
C PHE A 80 1.10 -1.97 2.05
N THR A 81 -0.12 -2.31 1.66
CA THR A 81 -0.67 -3.66 1.84
C THR A 81 -0.69 -4.44 0.53
N VAL A 82 -1.11 -5.71 0.63
CA VAL A 82 -1.30 -6.64 -0.50
C VAL A 82 -2.69 -7.26 -0.49
N ASP A 83 -3.53 -6.84 0.45
CA ASP A 83 -4.81 -7.45 0.79
C ASP A 83 -5.75 -6.42 1.45
N ILE A 84 -7.02 -6.45 1.07
CA ILE A 84 -8.04 -5.49 1.52
C ILE A 84 -8.41 -5.66 3.00
N GLY A 85 -8.34 -6.88 3.54
CA GLY A 85 -8.58 -7.15 4.95
C GLY A 85 -7.60 -6.36 5.82
N ARG A 86 -6.32 -6.35 5.44
CA ARG A 86 -5.29 -5.57 6.15
C ARG A 86 -5.51 -4.07 6.10
N LEU A 87 -6.03 -3.52 4.99
CA LEU A 87 -6.39 -2.10 4.93
C LEU A 87 -7.52 -1.79 5.90
N SER A 88 -8.55 -2.65 5.90
CA SER A 88 -9.70 -2.52 6.78
C SER A 88 -9.30 -2.64 8.25
N ASP A 89 -8.43 -3.59 8.60
CA ASP A 89 -7.95 -3.79 9.97
C ASP A 89 -7.20 -2.55 10.51
N ILE A 90 -6.33 -1.94 9.69
CA ILE A 90 -5.57 -0.74 10.08
C ILE A 90 -6.50 0.46 10.22
N GLN A 91 -7.47 0.64 9.31
CA GLN A 91 -8.49 1.68 9.41
C GLN A 91 -9.35 1.50 10.67
N ASN A 92 -9.87 0.29 10.90
CA ASN A 92 -10.72 -0.03 12.05
C ASN A 92 -9.99 0.14 13.39
N ALA A 93 -8.67 -0.04 13.39
CA ALA A 93 -7.82 0.24 14.55
C ALA A 93 -7.56 1.75 14.79
N GLY A 94 -8.08 2.65 13.95
CA GLY A 94 -7.90 4.09 14.07
C GLY A 94 -6.50 4.57 13.70
N LEU A 95 -5.77 3.82 12.89
CA LEU A 95 -4.36 4.08 12.55
C LEU A 95 -4.18 4.76 11.19
N THR A 96 -5.27 5.21 10.56
CA THR A 96 -5.23 5.96 9.30
C THR A 96 -5.88 7.32 9.48
N GLN A 97 -5.45 8.26 8.65
CA GLN A 97 -6.09 9.56 8.50
C GLN A 97 -6.76 9.65 7.13
N SER A 98 -7.85 10.41 7.04
CA SER A 98 -8.53 10.66 5.77
C SER A 98 -7.69 11.57 4.87
N VAL A 99 -7.61 11.21 3.59
CA VAL A 99 -7.05 12.05 2.53
C VAL A 99 -8.14 12.34 1.51
N SER A 100 -8.18 13.58 1.00
CA SER A 100 -9.21 13.97 0.03
C SER A 100 -9.17 13.09 -1.22
N ARG A 101 -10.27 12.38 -1.48
CA ARG A 101 -10.43 11.50 -2.66
C ARG A 101 -10.34 12.25 -3.97
N SER A 102 -10.76 13.52 -4.01
CA SER A 102 -10.70 14.35 -5.21
C SER A 102 -9.29 14.50 -5.76
N ARG A 103 -8.26 14.36 -4.90
CA ARG A 103 -6.85 14.39 -5.33
C ARG A 103 -6.49 13.25 -6.28
N PHE A 104 -7.18 12.11 -6.17
CA PHE A 104 -6.87 10.86 -6.88
C PHE A 104 -7.98 10.44 -7.85
N ALA A 105 -9.03 11.24 -8.00
CA ALA A 105 -10.19 10.87 -8.82
C ALA A 105 -9.86 10.68 -10.31
N ALA A 106 -8.77 11.29 -10.81
CA ALA A 106 -8.28 11.09 -12.17
C ALA A 106 -7.43 9.81 -12.32
N ASP A 107 -6.83 9.33 -11.24
CA ASP A 107 -5.81 8.26 -11.26
C ASP A 107 -6.35 6.92 -10.74
N ILE A 108 -7.36 6.95 -9.86
CA ILE A 108 -7.90 5.79 -9.17
C ILE A 108 -9.42 5.72 -9.39
N PRO A 109 -9.96 4.64 -9.99
CA PRO A 109 -11.39 4.43 -10.11
C PRO A 109 -12.10 4.43 -8.76
N ASP A 110 -13.34 4.94 -8.73
CA ASP A 110 -14.12 5.15 -7.50
C ASP A 110 -14.23 3.90 -6.62
N ASN A 111 -14.44 2.74 -7.24
CA ASN A 111 -14.58 1.44 -6.59
C ASN A 111 -13.29 0.87 -5.98
N TYR A 112 -12.16 1.57 -6.14
CA TYR A 112 -10.88 1.23 -5.49
C TYR A 112 -10.47 2.25 -4.43
N MET A 113 -11.35 3.16 -4.04
CA MET A 113 -11.11 4.11 -2.96
C MET A 113 -12.09 3.87 -1.82
N GLU A 114 -11.60 3.96 -0.59
CA GLU A 114 -12.48 3.94 0.58
C GLU A 114 -13.37 5.20 0.58
N PRO A 115 -14.68 5.10 0.90
CA PRO A 115 -15.61 6.22 0.79
C PRO A 115 -15.19 7.50 1.52
N ASN A 116 -14.54 7.36 2.68
CA ASN A 116 -14.06 8.45 3.53
C ASN A 116 -12.57 8.76 3.34
N GLY A 117 -11.91 8.18 2.33
CA GLY A 117 -10.53 8.50 1.97
C GLY A 117 -9.46 7.94 2.92
N HIS A 118 -9.75 6.88 3.68
CA HIS A 118 -8.75 6.27 4.59
C HIS A 118 -7.76 5.33 3.90
N TRP A 119 -8.10 4.79 2.72
CA TRP A 119 -7.18 3.99 1.91
C TRP A 119 -7.52 4.06 0.42
N PHE A 120 -6.53 3.73 -0.40
CA PHE A 120 -6.58 3.82 -1.86
C PHE A 120 -5.95 2.58 -2.51
N GLY A 121 -6.64 1.98 -3.47
CA GLY A 121 -6.18 0.82 -4.21
C GLY A 121 -5.22 1.21 -5.34
N LEU A 122 -3.98 0.73 -5.27
CA LEU A 122 -2.94 1.03 -6.26
C LEU A 122 -2.85 0.00 -7.39
N THR A 123 -3.17 -1.26 -7.10
CA THR A 123 -3.10 -2.36 -8.07
C THR A 123 -4.17 -3.39 -7.76
N THR A 124 -4.78 -3.97 -8.78
CA THR A 124 -5.65 -5.14 -8.64
C THR A 124 -4.90 -6.43 -8.97
N ARG A 125 -5.47 -7.56 -8.56
CA ARG A 125 -4.88 -8.89 -8.78
C ARG A 125 -5.97 -9.94 -8.76
N ALA A 126 -6.00 -10.78 -9.79
CA ALA A 126 -6.90 -11.91 -9.85
C ALA A 126 -6.30 -13.12 -9.13
N ARG A 127 -7.13 -13.83 -8.36
CA ARG A 127 -6.77 -15.16 -7.82
C ARG A 127 -7.19 -16.23 -8.81
N ILE A 128 -6.31 -16.60 -9.72
CA ILE A 128 -6.66 -17.55 -10.78
C ILE A 128 -6.54 -19.00 -10.34
N ILE A 129 -7.26 -19.88 -11.04
CA ILE A 129 -7.05 -21.32 -11.01
C ILE A 129 -6.05 -21.64 -12.11
N VAL A 130 -4.94 -22.29 -11.74
CA VAL A 130 -3.94 -22.77 -12.69
C VAL A 130 -4.10 -24.27 -12.81
N ALA A 131 -4.33 -24.75 -14.03
CA ALA A 131 -4.55 -26.17 -14.32
C ALA A 131 -3.43 -26.76 -15.18
N SER A 132 -3.18 -28.06 -15.02
CA SER A 132 -2.23 -28.78 -15.86
C SER A 132 -2.77 -28.89 -17.30
N LYS A 133 -1.95 -28.47 -18.27
CA LYS A 133 -2.30 -28.53 -19.70
C LYS A 133 -2.58 -29.95 -20.21
N GLU A 134 -1.92 -30.96 -19.63
CA GLU A 134 -2.03 -32.36 -20.07
C GLU A 134 -3.16 -33.11 -19.36
N ARG A 135 -3.46 -32.75 -18.11
CA ARG A 135 -4.35 -33.54 -17.23
C ARG A 135 -5.73 -32.93 -17.02
N VAL A 136 -5.96 -31.71 -17.48
CA VAL A 136 -7.23 -30.98 -17.29
C VAL A 136 -7.65 -30.37 -18.62
N THR A 137 -8.82 -30.78 -19.11
CA THR A 137 -9.41 -30.20 -20.32
C THR A 137 -9.64 -28.69 -20.12
N PRO A 138 -9.37 -27.85 -21.13
CA PRO A 138 -9.73 -26.44 -21.07
C PRO A 138 -11.18 -26.24 -20.62
N MET A 139 -11.42 -25.24 -19.80
CA MET A 139 -12.76 -24.91 -19.25
C MET A 139 -13.41 -26.01 -18.38
N ALA A 140 -12.68 -27.05 -17.96
CA ALA A 140 -13.23 -28.04 -17.03
C ALA A 140 -13.54 -27.46 -15.63
N ILE A 141 -12.95 -26.31 -15.28
CA ILE A 141 -13.21 -25.55 -14.06
C ILE A 141 -13.44 -24.10 -14.46
N THR A 142 -14.66 -23.60 -14.26
CA THR A 142 -15.08 -22.25 -14.65
C THR A 142 -15.44 -21.37 -13.45
N THR A 143 -15.66 -21.97 -12.28
CA THR A 143 -16.05 -21.30 -11.04
C THR A 143 -15.18 -21.78 -9.88
N TYR A 144 -15.12 -21.00 -8.79
CA TYR A 144 -14.44 -21.46 -7.57
C TYR A 144 -15.22 -22.60 -6.91
N GLU A 145 -16.54 -22.55 -6.99
CA GLU A 145 -17.48 -23.55 -6.49
C GLU A 145 -17.24 -24.91 -7.13
N GLY A 146 -16.92 -24.92 -8.43
CA GLY A 146 -16.57 -26.13 -9.17
C GLY A 146 -15.33 -26.85 -8.64
N LEU A 147 -14.50 -26.20 -7.81
CA LEU A 147 -13.37 -26.87 -7.13
C LEU A 147 -13.82 -27.83 -6.03
N ALA A 148 -15.04 -27.69 -5.50
CA ALA A 148 -15.59 -28.62 -4.51
C ALA A 148 -16.16 -29.90 -5.16
N ASP A 149 -16.26 -29.96 -6.50
CA ASP A 149 -16.77 -31.15 -7.20
C ASP A 149 -15.94 -32.40 -6.83
N PRO A 150 -16.58 -33.52 -6.39
CA PRO A 150 -15.90 -34.75 -6.01
C PRO A 150 -14.91 -35.29 -7.04
N LYS A 151 -15.09 -34.99 -8.34
CA LYS A 151 -14.15 -35.40 -9.40
C LYS A 151 -12.74 -34.80 -9.25
N TRP A 152 -12.59 -33.74 -8.45
CA TRP A 152 -11.32 -33.10 -8.16
C TRP A 152 -10.65 -33.58 -6.86
N LYS A 153 -11.26 -34.53 -6.15
CA LYS A 153 -10.69 -35.09 -4.91
C LYS A 153 -9.27 -35.61 -5.16
N GLY A 154 -8.31 -35.12 -4.35
CA GLY A 154 -6.89 -35.46 -4.47
C GLY A 154 -6.15 -34.79 -5.63
N ARG A 155 -6.79 -33.87 -6.36
CA ARG A 155 -6.22 -33.20 -7.56
C ARG A 155 -5.97 -31.71 -7.39
N ILE A 156 -6.35 -31.12 -6.25
CA ILE A 156 -6.25 -29.68 -5.97
C ILE A 156 -5.10 -29.40 -5.00
N CYS A 157 -4.23 -28.48 -5.38
CA CYS A 157 -3.22 -27.91 -4.51
C CYS A 157 -3.60 -26.47 -4.15
N THR A 158 -3.58 -26.14 -2.88
CA THR A 158 -3.70 -24.76 -2.39
C THR A 158 -2.68 -24.48 -1.31
N ARG A 159 -2.36 -23.21 -1.11
CA ARG A 159 -1.66 -22.76 0.08
C ARG A 159 -2.59 -22.81 1.30
N SER A 160 -2.02 -22.58 2.49
CA SER A 160 -2.80 -22.48 3.74
C SER A 160 -4.04 -21.60 3.58
N GLY A 161 -5.21 -22.13 3.98
CA GLY A 161 -6.48 -21.41 4.02
C GLY A 161 -6.47 -20.19 4.95
N LYS A 162 -5.53 -20.14 5.91
CA LYS A 162 -5.33 -19.00 6.82
C LYS A 162 -4.50 -17.87 6.21
N HIS A 163 -3.90 -18.08 5.03
CA HIS A 163 -3.18 -17.00 4.38
C HIS A 163 -4.16 -15.90 3.95
N PRO A 164 -3.86 -14.59 4.10
CA PRO A 164 -4.81 -13.50 3.82
C PRO A 164 -5.49 -13.61 2.45
N TYR A 165 -4.72 -14.04 1.45
CA TYR A 165 -5.22 -14.36 0.12
C TYR A 165 -6.39 -15.37 0.13
N MET A 166 -6.25 -16.50 0.81
CA MET A 166 -7.33 -17.47 0.89
C MET A 166 -8.48 -16.96 1.75
N VAL A 167 -8.19 -16.22 2.82
CA VAL A 167 -9.21 -15.59 3.68
C VAL A 167 -10.07 -14.61 2.87
N ALA A 168 -9.47 -13.77 2.03
CA ALA A 168 -10.19 -12.84 1.17
C ALA A 168 -11.05 -13.56 0.11
N LEU A 169 -10.59 -14.69 -0.44
CA LEU A 169 -11.42 -15.53 -1.31
C LEU A 169 -12.60 -16.13 -0.54
N THR A 170 -12.36 -16.63 0.68
CA THR A 170 -13.47 -17.13 1.52
C THR A 170 -14.44 -16.01 1.89
N ALA A 171 -13.95 -14.80 2.16
CA ALA A 171 -14.79 -13.65 2.44
C ALA A 171 -15.67 -13.29 1.24
N SER A 172 -15.14 -13.36 0.00
CA SER A 172 -15.98 -13.18 -1.19
C SER A 172 -17.01 -14.31 -1.32
N MET A 173 -16.65 -15.56 -1.02
CA MET A 173 -17.63 -16.67 -0.99
C MET A 173 -18.73 -16.44 0.03
N ILE A 174 -18.41 -15.91 1.21
CA ILE A 174 -19.41 -15.54 2.23
C ILE A 174 -20.30 -14.40 1.72
N ALA A 175 -19.73 -13.38 1.07
CA ALA A 175 -20.48 -12.26 0.52
C ALA A 175 -21.49 -12.70 -0.56
N HIS A 176 -21.13 -13.69 -1.40
CA HIS A 176 -21.99 -14.17 -2.49
C HIS A 176 -22.93 -15.32 -2.11
N HIS A 177 -22.54 -16.19 -1.17
CA HIS A 177 -23.27 -17.44 -0.86
C HIS A 177 -23.65 -17.59 0.62
N GLY A 178 -23.35 -16.57 1.44
CA GLY A 178 -23.55 -16.62 2.88
C GLY A 178 -22.58 -17.56 3.61
N LEU A 179 -22.64 -17.52 4.94
CA LEU A 179 -21.74 -18.31 5.79
C LEU A 179 -21.92 -19.82 5.59
N ALA A 180 -23.17 -20.28 5.46
CA ALA A 180 -23.48 -21.69 5.24
C ALA A 180 -22.97 -22.20 3.89
N GLY A 181 -23.18 -21.44 2.81
CA GLY A 181 -22.70 -21.80 1.47
C GLY A 181 -21.18 -21.84 1.41
N ALA A 182 -20.50 -20.83 1.96
CA ALA A 182 -19.04 -20.82 2.03
C ALA A 182 -18.47 -21.96 2.87
N ARG A 183 -19.13 -22.33 3.99
CA ARG A 183 -18.73 -23.51 4.80
C ARG A 183 -18.85 -24.78 3.99
N SER A 184 -19.97 -24.98 3.28
CA SER A 184 -20.17 -26.16 2.43
C SER A 184 -19.07 -26.25 1.36
N TRP A 185 -18.77 -25.14 0.68
CA TRP A 185 -17.71 -25.08 -0.32
C TRP A 185 -16.33 -25.43 0.24
N LEU A 186 -16.00 -24.94 1.44
CA LEU A 186 -14.71 -25.25 2.09
C LEU A 186 -14.58 -26.72 2.52
N SER A 187 -15.71 -27.39 2.79
CA SER A 187 -15.71 -28.79 3.22
C SER A 187 -15.52 -29.79 2.08
N GLY A 188 -15.74 -29.36 0.83
CA GLY A 188 -15.69 -30.24 -0.34
C GLY A 188 -16.96 -31.06 -0.49
#